data_AF-A0A3M1EC08-F1
#
_entry.id   AF-A0A3M1EC08-F1
#
_cell.length_a   1.000
_cell.length_b   1.000
_cell.length_c   1.000
_cell.angle_alpha   90.00
_cell.angle_beta   90.00
_cell.angle_gamma   90.00
#
_symmetry.space_group_name_H-M   'P 1'
#
loop_
_entity.id
_entity.type
_entity.pdbx_description
1 polymer ?
#
loop_
_entity_poly.entity_id
_entity_poly.type
_entity_poly.pdbx_seq_one_letter_code
_entity_poly.pdbx_strand_id
1 'polypeptide(L)'
;MTTLCARAVQGLVAASLFVSTGLAAQVDFESVPVGTVYGDPVGNVPGDVVLSQDGIDLSVESFFLGTFVGFNQAEVGGRYAGFFSSTPLELDNISVRFDFSDVGFPVTGVSLEFQEFGGADNFAVNDGSVLVLNSLTDLPTDIAPGVTATVDGGVITLTGPVSSFQIGGQELAVDTIVAVPEPATLALLILGGGWLAMRRRLNRPRR
;
A
#
# COMPACT_ATOMS: atom_id res chain seq x y z
N MET A 1 -52.81 28.03 -38.20
CA MET A 1 -52.19 27.72 -36.88
C MET A 1 -51.92 26.23 -36.85
N THR A 2 -50.71 25.81 -37.25
CA THR A 2 -50.25 24.43 -37.09
C THR A 2 -48.74 24.49 -36.93
N THR A 3 -48.26 24.49 -35.69
CA THR A 3 -46.84 24.54 -35.35
C THR A 3 -46.31 23.11 -35.36
N LEU A 4 -45.43 22.79 -36.32
CA LEU A 4 -44.62 21.58 -36.32
C LEU A 4 -43.26 21.95 -35.70
N CYS A 5 -43.01 21.50 -34.48
CA CYS A 5 -41.69 21.57 -33.86
C CYS A 5 -41.43 20.24 -33.14
N ALA A 6 -40.67 19.37 -33.78
CA ALA A 6 -40.09 18.19 -33.14
C ALA A 6 -38.80 17.82 -33.87
N ARG A 7 -37.66 18.14 -33.26
CA ARG A 7 -36.39 17.40 -33.39
C ARG A 7 -35.43 17.90 -32.31
N ALA A 8 -35.64 17.42 -31.09
CA ALA A 8 -34.60 17.42 -30.07
C ALA A 8 -33.69 16.22 -30.38
N VAL A 9 -32.48 16.49 -30.85
CA VAL A 9 -31.39 15.52 -30.90
C VAL A 9 -30.91 15.35 -29.46
N GLN A 10 -31.44 14.36 -28.75
CA GLN A 10 -30.91 14.00 -27.44
C GLN A 10 -29.61 13.23 -27.65
N GLY A 11 -28.53 13.86 -27.17
CA GLY A 11 -27.19 13.33 -27.20
C GLY A 11 -27.11 11.96 -26.53
N LEU A 12 -26.39 11.08 -27.20
CA LEU A 12 -25.94 9.80 -26.66
C LEU A 12 -25.01 10.11 -25.48
N VAL A 13 -25.55 10.15 -24.26
CA VAL A 13 -24.75 10.09 -23.05
C VAL A 13 -24.18 8.69 -23.01
N ALA A 14 -22.90 8.56 -23.35
CA ALA A 14 -22.12 7.36 -23.04
C ALA A 14 -22.04 7.28 -21.51
N ALA A 15 -23.00 6.58 -20.90
CA ALA A 15 -22.86 6.09 -19.55
C ALA A 15 -21.69 5.10 -19.61
N SER A 16 -20.50 5.56 -19.21
CA SER A 16 -19.39 4.67 -18.87
C SER A 16 -19.87 3.81 -17.71
N LEU A 17 -20.40 2.63 -18.05
CA LEU A 17 -20.56 1.52 -17.15
C LEU A 17 -19.15 1.09 -16.74
N PHE A 18 -18.64 1.66 -15.66
CA PHE A 18 -17.60 0.99 -14.89
C PHE A 18 -18.24 -0.27 -14.32
N VAL A 19 -18.10 -1.38 -15.04
CA VAL A 19 -18.15 -2.69 -14.42
C VAL A 19 -16.91 -2.74 -13.53
N SER A 20 -17.07 -2.43 -12.24
CA SER A 20 -16.08 -2.80 -11.23
C SER A 20 -16.05 -4.33 -11.20
N THR A 21 -15.18 -4.92 -12.00
CA THR A 21 -14.76 -6.29 -11.80
C THR A 21 -13.83 -6.25 -10.58
N GLY A 22 -14.42 -6.36 -9.38
CA GLY A 22 -13.69 -6.40 -8.11
C GLY A 22 -12.68 -7.53 -8.08
N LEU A 23 -11.47 -7.25 -8.52
CA LEU A 23 -10.35 -8.20 -8.55
C LEU A 23 -9.12 -7.67 -7.80
N ALA A 24 -9.14 -6.41 -7.36
CA ALA A 24 -8.12 -5.81 -6.53
C ALA A 24 -8.71 -4.64 -5.73
N ALA A 25 -8.12 -4.36 -4.57
CA ALA A 25 -8.30 -3.12 -3.81
C ALA A 25 -6.92 -2.47 -3.63
N GLN A 26 -6.88 -1.13 -3.58
CA GLN A 26 -5.62 -0.41 -3.57
C GLN A 26 -5.61 0.80 -2.62
N VAL A 27 -4.45 1.04 -2.01
CA VAL A 27 -4.08 2.32 -1.39
C VAL A 27 -2.89 2.88 -2.18
N ASP A 28 -3.05 4.07 -2.74
CA ASP A 28 -2.06 4.72 -3.61
C ASP A 28 -1.73 6.17 -3.19
N PHE A 29 -2.41 6.70 -2.18
CA PHE A 29 -2.25 8.06 -1.65
C PHE A 29 -2.47 9.21 -2.66
N GLU A 30 -2.77 8.92 -3.94
CA GLU A 30 -2.92 9.94 -4.99
C GLU A 30 -4.14 10.84 -4.80
N SER A 31 -5.14 10.35 -4.06
CA SER A 31 -6.32 11.13 -3.69
C SER A 31 -6.11 12.00 -2.44
N VAL A 32 -4.97 11.86 -1.76
CA VAL A 32 -4.63 12.56 -0.53
C VAL A 32 -3.73 13.76 -0.85
N PRO A 33 -4.00 14.97 -0.32
CA PRO A 33 -3.11 16.10 -0.53
C PRO A 33 -1.69 15.82 -0.03
N VAL A 34 -0.69 16.16 -0.84
CA VAL A 34 0.73 16.15 -0.43
C VAL A 34 0.93 17.08 0.77
N GLY A 35 1.74 16.63 1.73
CA GLY A 35 1.96 17.29 3.00
C GLY A 35 0.88 17.00 4.05
N THR A 36 -0.09 16.12 3.76
CA THR A 36 -0.97 15.57 4.79
C THR A 36 -0.13 14.78 5.80
N VAL A 37 -0.29 15.11 7.09
CA VAL A 37 0.43 14.47 8.20
C VAL A 37 -0.55 13.69 9.06
N TYR A 38 -0.13 12.50 9.49
CA TYR A 38 -0.79 11.65 10.48
C TYR A 38 0.16 11.37 11.65
N GLY A 39 -0.38 11.01 12.81
CA GLY A 39 0.40 10.68 14.01
C GLY A 39 0.33 11.76 15.10
N ASP A 40 1.34 11.80 15.96
CA ASP A 40 1.40 12.69 17.13
C ASP A 40 1.25 14.18 16.79
N PRO A 41 1.86 14.74 15.72
CA PRO A 41 1.77 16.17 15.42
C PRO A 41 0.34 16.68 15.15
N VAL A 42 -0.58 15.80 14.77
CA VAL A 42 -2.00 16.13 14.51
C VAL A 42 -2.95 15.54 15.56
N GLY A 43 -2.40 14.96 16.63
CA GLY A 43 -3.16 14.45 17.77
C GLY A 43 -3.82 13.09 17.55
N ASN A 44 -3.37 12.31 16.56
CA ASN A 44 -3.76 10.90 16.48
C ASN A 44 -3.17 10.13 17.66
N VAL A 45 -3.75 8.95 17.94
CA VAL A 45 -3.20 7.96 18.86
C VAL A 45 -3.05 6.61 18.15
N PRO A 46 -2.18 5.70 18.64
CA PRO A 46 -2.07 4.36 18.06
C PRO A 46 -3.42 3.66 17.96
N GLY A 47 -3.74 3.14 16.77
CA GLY A 47 -5.00 2.49 16.42
C GLY A 47 -6.01 3.39 15.71
N ASP A 48 -5.77 4.71 15.63
CA ASP A 48 -6.65 5.59 14.86
C ASP A 48 -6.59 5.27 13.37
N VAL A 49 -7.76 5.04 12.74
CA VAL A 49 -7.89 4.94 11.29
C VAL A 49 -7.84 6.35 10.70
N VAL A 50 -6.90 6.58 9.80
CA VAL A 50 -6.60 7.91 9.24
C VAL A 50 -6.91 8.04 7.75
N LEU A 51 -7.06 6.92 7.05
CA LEU A 51 -7.39 6.87 5.63
C LEU A 51 -8.13 5.57 5.32
N SER A 52 -9.09 5.63 4.40
CA SER A 52 -9.74 4.46 3.82
C SER A 52 -9.77 4.60 2.30
N GLN A 53 -9.19 3.66 1.56
CA GLN A 53 -9.27 3.59 0.09
C GLN A 53 -9.61 2.15 -0.32
N ASP A 54 -10.60 1.99 -1.22
CA ASP A 54 -11.05 0.69 -1.74
C ASP A 54 -11.39 -0.37 -0.66
N GLY A 55 -11.88 0.06 0.51
CA GLY A 55 -12.20 -0.82 1.63
C GLY A 55 -10.98 -1.30 2.42
N ILE A 56 -9.81 -0.73 2.15
CA ILE A 56 -8.59 -0.90 2.96
C ILE A 56 -8.52 0.26 3.94
N ASP A 57 -8.57 -0.06 5.22
CA ASP A 57 -8.39 0.91 6.29
C ASP A 57 -6.92 1.01 6.68
N LEU A 58 -6.41 2.23 6.72
CA LEU A 58 -5.07 2.56 7.18
C LEU A 58 -5.16 3.13 8.60
N SER A 59 -4.59 2.44 9.58
CA SER A 59 -4.40 2.98 10.93
C SER A 59 -2.94 3.36 11.19
N VAL A 60 -2.73 4.36 12.06
CA VAL A 60 -1.41 4.69 12.59
C VAL A 60 -1.13 3.86 13.85
N GLU A 61 0.10 3.37 14.00
CA GLU A 61 0.48 2.39 15.02
C GLU A 61 1.82 2.76 15.66
N SER A 62 2.08 2.23 16.85
CA SER A 62 3.38 2.41 17.50
C SER A 62 4.52 1.75 16.72
N PHE A 63 5.70 2.39 16.78
CA PHE A 63 6.97 1.86 16.33
C PHE A 63 7.77 1.32 17.51
N PHE A 64 8.50 0.22 17.33
CA PHE A 64 9.25 -0.46 18.38
C PHE A 64 10.72 -0.60 17.99
N LEU A 65 11.61 -0.23 18.92
CA LEU A 65 13.06 -0.43 18.79
C LEU A 65 13.68 -0.75 20.15
N GLY A 66 13.85 -2.04 20.44
CA GLY A 66 14.33 -2.49 21.76
C GLY A 66 13.34 -2.07 22.85
N THR A 67 13.77 -1.20 23.77
CA THR A 67 12.91 -0.63 24.81
C THR A 67 12.24 0.68 24.41
N PHE A 68 12.59 1.24 23.25
CA PHE A 68 11.96 2.45 22.73
C PHE A 68 10.64 2.13 22.06
N VAL A 69 9.63 2.95 22.35
CA VAL A 69 8.34 2.96 21.66
C VAL A 69 8.17 4.35 21.05
N GLY A 70 8.16 4.41 19.73
CA GLY A 70 7.93 5.61 18.94
C GLY A 70 6.49 5.73 18.48
N PHE A 71 6.03 6.97 18.34
CA PHE A 71 4.78 7.31 17.68
C PHE A 71 4.89 8.76 17.21
N ASN A 72 5.72 8.99 16.19
CA ASN A 72 5.96 10.33 15.68
C ASN A 72 5.00 10.61 14.51
N GLN A 73 5.43 10.51 13.25
CA GLN A 73 4.58 10.95 12.14
C GLN A 73 4.67 10.10 10.87
N ALA A 74 3.57 10.11 10.12
CA ALA A 74 3.51 9.69 8.73
C ALA A 74 3.12 10.89 7.84
N GLU A 75 3.73 11.05 6.66
CA GLU A 75 3.50 12.19 5.77
C GLU A 75 3.34 11.74 4.31
N VAL A 76 2.33 12.27 3.61
CA VAL A 76 2.08 11.98 2.19
C VAL A 76 2.97 12.87 1.30
N GLY A 77 3.79 12.25 0.44
CA GLY A 77 4.57 12.93 -0.61
C GLY A 77 5.77 13.76 -0.15
N GLY A 78 6.34 13.45 1.03
CA GLY A 78 7.40 14.20 1.69
C GLY A 78 8.80 14.19 1.02
N ARG A 79 9.86 14.01 1.82
CA ARG A 79 11.28 14.13 1.40
C ARG A 79 11.74 13.04 0.41
N TYR A 80 11.04 11.92 0.34
CA TYR A 80 11.38 10.72 -0.42
C TYR A 80 10.49 10.49 -1.65
N ALA A 81 9.53 11.39 -1.94
CA ALA A 81 8.65 11.27 -3.11
C ALA A 81 9.40 11.02 -4.44
N GLY A 82 10.59 11.58 -4.62
CA GLY A 82 11.40 11.40 -5.83
C GLY A 82 11.94 9.98 -6.09
N PHE A 83 11.78 9.04 -5.15
CA PHE A 83 12.20 7.64 -5.29
C PHE A 83 11.08 6.73 -5.85
N PHE A 84 9.85 7.24 -5.91
CA PHE A 84 8.68 6.51 -6.39
C PHE A 84 8.20 7.11 -7.73
N SER A 85 7.37 6.35 -8.45
CA SER A 85 6.68 6.87 -9.64
C SER A 85 5.42 7.67 -9.31
N SER A 86 4.98 7.56 -8.06
CA SER A 86 3.73 8.04 -7.47
C SER A 86 4.05 8.70 -6.12
N THR A 87 3.00 9.15 -5.42
CA THR A 87 3.08 9.85 -4.13
C THR A 87 3.16 8.83 -2.99
N PRO A 88 4.31 8.65 -2.32
CA PRO A 88 4.42 7.68 -1.23
C PRO A 88 3.87 8.22 0.09
N LEU A 89 3.69 7.32 1.05
CA LEU A 89 3.59 7.63 2.47
C LEU A 89 4.95 7.43 3.14
N GLU A 90 5.45 8.47 3.78
CA GLU A 90 6.71 8.45 4.50
C GLU A 90 6.46 8.25 5.99
N LEU A 91 7.27 7.42 6.62
CA LEU A 91 7.20 7.04 8.01
C LEU A 91 8.48 7.49 8.72
N ASP A 92 8.30 8.19 9.84
CA ASP A 92 9.37 8.59 10.74
C ASP A 92 8.98 8.21 12.16
N ASN A 93 9.63 7.16 12.70
CA ASN A 93 9.41 6.64 14.05
C ASN A 93 7.91 6.34 14.32
N ILE A 94 7.22 5.79 13.32
CA ILE A 94 5.83 5.38 13.38
C ILE A 94 5.65 4.09 12.57
N SER A 95 4.59 3.35 12.87
CA SER A 95 4.09 2.27 12.02
C SER A 95 2.72 2.63 11.45
N VAL A 96 2.31 1.94 10.40
CA VAL A 96 0.94 1.95 9.90
C VAL A 96 0.46 0.52 9.67
N ARG A 97 -0.84 0.27 9.85
CA ARG A 97 -1.48 -1.01 9.56
C ARG A 97 -2.51 -0.83 8.45
N PHE A 98 -2.46 -1.74 7.47
CA PHE A 98 -3.47 -1.88 6.44
C PHE A 98 -4.38 -3.05 6.81
N ASP A 99 -5.66 -2.77 7.04
CA ASP A 99 -6.70 -3.76 7.34
C ASP A 99 -7.54 -4.01 6.09
N PHE A 100 -7.77 -5.28 5.77
CA PHE A 100 -8.51 -5.72 4.59
C PHE A 100 -9.91 -6.25 4.90
N SER A 101 -10.41 -6.09 6.13
CA SER A 101 -11.71 -6.62 6.54
C SER A 101 -12.87 -6.15 5.64
N ASP A 102 -12.76 -4.94 5.10
CA ASP A 102 -13.83 -4.23 4.40
C ASP A 102 -13.67 -4.23 2.87
N VAL A 103 -12.65 -4.91 2.35
CA VAL A 103 -12.33 -5.03 0.91
C VAL A 103 -13.41 -5.83 0.14
N GLY A 104 -14.23 -6.62 0.83
CA GLY A 104 -15.36 -7.35 0.24
C GLY A 104 -14.99 -8.67 -0.46
N PHE A 105 -13.74 -9.10 -0.36
CA PHE A 105 -13.26 -10.42 -0.79
C PHE A 105 -12.15 -10.94 0.12
N PRO A 106 -11.92 -12.27 0.21
CA PRO A 106 -10.80 -12.80 0.95
C PRO A 106 -9.48 -12.45 0.27
N VAL A 107 -8.62 -11.70 0.96
CA VAL A 107 -7.30 -11.33 0.45
C VAL A 107 -6.33 -12.51 0.62
N THR A 108 -5.68 -12.86 -0.49
CA THR A 108 -4.73 -13.98 -0.54
C THR A 108 -3.37 -13.60 -1.14
N GLY A 109 -3.28 -12.39 -1.66
CA GLY A 109 -2.07 -11.78 -2.19
C GLY A 109 -2.04 -10.31 -1.85
N VAL A 110 -0.89 -9.84 -1.37
CA VAL A 110 -0.63 -8.42 -1.15
C VAL A 110 0.72 -8.07 -1.76
N SER A 111 0.81 -6.95 -2.47
CA SER A 111 2.09 -6.31 -2.79
C SER A 111 2.14 -4.90 -2.25
N LEU A 112 3.33 -4.47 -1.82
CA LEU A 112 3.61 -3.07 -1.54
C LEU A 112 5.00 -2.68 -2.06
N GLU A 113 5.14 -1.44 -2.51
CA GLU A 113 6.44 -0.83 -2.77
C GLU A 113 7.00 -0.20 -1.50
N PHE A 114 8.32 -0.25 -1.33
CA PHE A 114 8.99 0.39 -0.21
C PHE A 114 10.39 0.88 -0.58
N GLN A 115 10.88 1.86 0.18
CA GLN A 115 12.25 2.33 0.11
C GLN A 115 12.75 2.68 1.51
N GLU A 116 13.88 2.07 1.89
CA GLU A 116 14.56 2.29 3.17
C GLU A 116 15.65 3.35 3.02
N PHE A 117 15.76 4.22 4.02
CA PHE A 117 16.79 5.26 4.07
C PHE A 117 17.68 5.16 5.32
N GLY A 118 17.31 4.31 6.27
CA GLY A 118 18.11 3.98 7.44
C GLY A 118 17.28 3.59 8.65
N GLY A 119 17.98 3.18 9.70
CA GLY A 119 17.35 2.84 10.97
C GLY A 119 16.92 1.38 11.07
N ALA A 120 15.74 1.17 11.64
CA ALA A 120 15.16 -0.14 11.90
C ALA A 120 13.71 -0.10 11.47
N ASP A 121 13.20 -1.25 11.07
CA ASP A 121 11.87 -1.40 10.51
C ASP A 121 11.01 -2.30 11.38
N ASN A 122 9.71 -2.09 11.32
CA ASN A 122 8.72 -2.91 11.97
C ASN A 122 7.89 -3.61 10.92
N PHE A 123 7.59 -4.89 11.12
CA PHE A 123 6.70 -5.63 10.24
C PHE A 123 5.87 -6.66 10.99
N ALA A 124 4.58 -6.77 10.69
CA ALA A 124 3.70 -7.80 11.22
C ALA A 124 2.62 -8.17 10.19
N VAL A 125 2.08 -9.38 10.29
CA VAL A 125 0.99 -9.87 9.44
C VAL A 125 -0.06 -10.55 10.32
N ASN A 126 -1.35 -10.33 10.03
CA ASN A 126 -2.51 -10.95 10.69
C ASN A 126 -2.47 -10.89 12.22
N ASP A 127 -2.30 -9.69 12.78
CA ASP A 127 -2.18 -9.44 14.23
C ASP A 127 -1.07 -10.25 14.93
N GLY A 128 -0.10 -10.74 14.14
CA GLY A 128 1.11 -11.38 14.64
C GLY A 128 2.00 -10.43 15.44
N SER A 129 3.00 -11.00 16.11
CA SER A 129 3.99 -10.19 16.82
C SER A 129 4.78 -9.31 15.85
N VAL A 130 4.98 -8.05 16.23
CA VAL A 130 5.81 -7.11 15.46
C VAL A 130 7.26 -7.58 15.46
N LEU A 131 7.79 -7.83 14.27
CA LEU A 131 9.21 -8.04 14.04
C LEU A 131 9.91 -6.69 14.00
N VAL A 132 11.03 -6.59 14.71
CA VAL A 132 11.95 -5.44 14.61
C VAL A 132 13.15 -5.89 13.77
N LEU A 133 13.33 -5.27 12.62
CA LEU A 133 14.28 -5.68 11.59
C LEU A 133 15.34 -4.59 11.38
N ASN A 134 16.54 -4.99 10.96
CA ASN A 134 17.56 -4.02 10.48
C ASN A 134 17.30 -3.60 9.03
N SER A 135 16.59 -4.43 8.28
CA SER A 135 16.06 -4.16 6.94
C SER A 135 14.89 -5.10 6.67
N LEU A 136 13.88 -4.63 5.95
CA LEU A 136 12.79 -5.38 5.36
C LEU A 136 13.27 -6.48 4.41
N THR A 137 14.48 -6.38 3.86
CA THR A 137 15.08 -7.48 3.09
C THR A 137 15.43 -8.71 3.93
N ASP A 138 15.46 -8.58 5.27
CA ASP A 138 15.67 -9.67 6.22
C ASP A 138 14.34 -10.35 6.64
N LEU A 139 13.20 -10.02 6.00
CA LEU A 139 11.92 -10.66 6.29
C LEU A 139 12.00 -12.19 6.15
N PRO A 140 11.54 -12.97 7.15
CA PRO A 140 11.49 -14.42 7.02
C PRO A 140 10.46 -14.81 5.96
N THR A 141 10.76 -15.87 5.20
CA THR A 141 9.83 -16.39 4.19
C THR A 141 8.51 -16.82 4.82
N ASP A 142 8.53 -17.58 5.92
CA ASP A 142 7.32 -17.92 6.67
C ASP A 142 7.03 -16.82 7.69
N ILE A 143 6.23 -15.82 7.30
CA ILE A 143 6.02 -14.59 8.09
C ILE A 143 4.87 -14.72 9.10
N ALA A 144 3.86 -15.50 8.78
CA ALA A 144 2.71 -15.80 9.64
C ALA A 144 2.11 -17.17 9.28
N PRO A 145 1.22 -17.76 10.11
CA PRO A 145 0.62 -19.05 9.81
C PRO A 145 -0.07 -19.08 8.44
N GLY A 146 0.52 -19.83 7.49
CA GLY A 146 0.00 -19.97 6.13
C GLY A 146 0.30 -18.80 5.19
N VAL A 147 1.06 -17.78 5.63
CA VAL A 147 1.47 -16.64 4.81
C VAL A 147 2.97 -16.66 4.58
N THR A 148 3.36 -16.55 3.30
CA THR A 148 4.76 -16.39 2.91
C THR A 148 5.05 -14.96 2.47
N ALA A 149 6.22 -14.44 2.82
CA ALA A 149 6.75 -13.17 2.33
C ALA A 149 7.93 -13.39 1.37
N THR A 150 7.98 -12.58 0.31
CA THR A 150 9.15 -12.45 -0.57
C THR A 150 9.47 -10.98 -0.79
N VAL A 151 10.75 -10.66 -0.84
CA VAL A 151 11.23 -9.29 -1.05
C VAL A 151 12.13 -9.26 -2.28
N ASP A 152 11.77 -8.46 -3.30
CA ASP A 152 12.59 -8.27 -4.49
C ASP A 152 12.44 -6.85 -5.04
N GLY A 153 13.56 -6.18 -5.29
CA GLY A 153 13.59 -4.90 -6.00
C GLY A 153 12.78 -3.75 -5.38
N GLY A 154 12.67 -3.70 -4.04
CA GLY A 154 11.87 -2.69 -3.33
C GLY A 154 10.38 -3.03 -3.26
N VAL A 155 10.01 -4.28 -3.50
CA VAL A 155 8.63 -4.76 -3.38
C VAL A 155 8.58 -5.92 -2.39
N ILE A 156 7.65 -5.85 -1.44
CA ILE A 156 7.27 -6.99 -0.60
C ILE A 156 6.03 -7.61 -1.22
N THR A 157 6.03 -8.94 -1.33
CA THR A 157 4.86 -9.72 -1.73
C THR A 157 4.51 -10.71 -0.64
N LEU A 158 3.27 -10.65 -0.15
CA LEU A 158 2.67 -11.62 0.77
C LEU A 158 1.77 -12.56 -0.02
N THR A 159 1.81 -13.85 0.28
CA THR A 159 0.97 -14.88 -0.35
C THR A 159 0.43 -15.83 0.71
N GLY A 160 -0.86 -16.09 0.70
CA GLY A 160 -1.58 -16.81 1.77
C GLY A 160 -2.72 -15.96 2.33
N PRO A 161 -3.50 -16.44 3.31
CA PRO A 161 -4.62 -15.67 3.87
C PRO A 161 -4.10 -14.45 4.62
N VAL A 162 -4.28 -13.24 4.08
CA VAL A 162 -3.84 -11.98 4.70
C VAL A 162 -5.06 -11.18 5.11
N SER A 163 -5.27 -10.97 6.42
CA SER A 163 -6.32 -10.08 6.94
C SER A 163 -5.80 -8.65 7.15
N SER A 164 -4.52 -8.52 7.53
CA SER A 164 -3.87 -7.23 7.73
C SER A 164 -2.36 -7.37 7.65
N PHE A 165 -1.67 -6.26 7.40
CA PHE A 165 -0.24 -6.16 7.69
C PHE A 165 0.11 -4.80 8.30
N GLN A 166 1.15 -4.78 9.13
CA GLN A 166 1.71 -3.57 9.71
C GLN A 166 3.14 -3.38 9.21
N ILE A 167 3.50 -2.15 8.88
CA ILE A 167 4.85 -1.75 8.48
C ILE A 167 5.22 -0.43 9.14
N GLY A 168 6.46 -0.28 9.60
CA GLY A 168 6.94 0.95 10.22
C GLY A 168 8.43 1.14 10.08
N GLY A 169 8.93 2.35 10.30
CA GLY A 169 10.35 2.65 10.16
C GLY A 169 10.75 3.98 10.76
N GLN A 170 12.07 4.17 10.96
CA GLN A 170 12.64 5.47 11.36
C GLN A 170 12.79 6.41 10.16
N GLU A 171 13.12 5.86 9.00
CA GLU A 171 13.27 6.56 7.74
C GLU A 171 12.84 5.64 6.59
N LEU A 172 11.53 5.43 6.47
CA LEU A 172 10.92 4.50 5.53
C LEU A 172 9.89 5.22 4.67
N ALA A 173 9.77 4.83 3.41
CA ALA A 173 8.67 5.24 2.55
C ALA A 173 8.00 4.01 1.96
N VAL A 174 6.67 4.02 1.88
CA VAL A 174 5.86 2.95 1.28
C VAL A 174 4.91 3.55 0.26
N ASP A 175 4.59 2.77 -0.77
CA ASP A 175 3.69 3.19 -1.84
C ASP A 175 2.96 1.98 -2.43
N THR A 176 1.83 2.23 -3.09
CA THR A 176 1.09 1.28 -3.93
C THR A 176 0.88 -0.06 -3.25
N ILE A 177 -0.06 -0.08 -2.31
CA ILE A 177 -0.50 -1.28 -1.63
C ILE A 177 -1.64 -1.88 -2.45
N VAL A 178 -1.48 -3.12 -2.90
CA VAL A 178 -2.49 -3.81 -3.72
C VAL A 178 -2.86 -5.13 -3.06
N ALA A 179 -4.15 -5.34 -2.82
CA ALA A 179 -4.71 -6.56 -2.26
C ALA A 179 -5.57 -7.29 -3.30
N VAL A 180 -5.41 -8.62 -3.44
CA VAL A 180 -6.12 -9.43 -4.44
C VAL A 180 -6.65 -10.76 -3.88
N PRO A 181 -7.76 -11.30 -4.42
CA PRO A 181 -8.23 -12.64 -4.10
C PRO A 181 -7.52 -13.72 -4.95
N GLU A 182 -7.70 -14.99 -4.61
CA GLU A 182 -7.37 -16.07 -5.54
C GLU A 182 -8.37 -16.07 -6.71
N PRO A 183 -7.93 -16.38 -7.95
CA PRO A 183 -6.58 -16.81 -8.35
C PRO A 183 -5.65 -15.66 -8.79
N ALA A 184 -6.05 -14.39 -8.62
CA ALA A 184 -5.28 -13.23 -9.09
C ALA A 184 -3.91 -13.11 -8.40
N THR A 185 -3.72 -13.72 -7.24
CA THR A 185 -2.42 -13.90 -6.57
C THR A 185 -1.35 -14.51 -7.48
N LEU A 186 -1.71 -15.44 -8.37
CA LEU A 186 -0.76 -15.99 -9.35
C LEU A 186 -0.30 -14.95 -10.37
N ALA A 187 -1.19 -14.02 -10.75
CA ALA A 187 -0.83 -12.92 -11.63
C ALA A 187 0.11 -11.94 -10.93
N LEU A 188 -0.06 -11.71 -9.62
CA LEU A 188 0.85 -10.89 -8.82
C LEU A 188 2.28 -11.47 -8.81
N LEU A 189 2.42 -12.79 -8.64
CA LEU A 189 3.72 -13.48 -8.70
C LEU A 189 4.38 -13.39 -10.08
N ILE A 190 3.58 -13.47 -11.16
CA ILE A 190 4.06 -13.36 -12.55
C ILE A 190 4.42 -11.91 -12.90
N LEU A 191 3.60 -10.95 -12.47
CA LEU A 191 3.78 -9.52 -12.76
C LEU A 191 4.89 -8.91 -11.91
N GLY A 192 5.08 -9.35 -10.65
CA GLY A 192 6.26 -9.01 -9.86
C GLY A 192 7.52 -9.35 -10.66
N GLY A 193 7.64 -10.59 -11.15
CA GLY A 193 8.75 -11.01 -12.03
C GLY A 193 8.83 -10.28 -13.39
N GLY A 194 7.68 -9.92 -13.97
CA GLY A 194 7.59 -9.22 -15.26
C GLY A 194 7.96 -7.73 -15.20
N TRP A 195 7.52 -7.03 -14.16
CA TRP A 195 7.87 -5.64 -13.89
C TRP A 195 9.38 -5.50 -13.58
N LEU A 196 9.94 -6.45 -12.84
CA LEU A 196 11.38 -6.58 -12.57
C LEU A 196 12.22 -6.72 -13.86
N ALA A 197 11.77 -7.49 -14.84
CA ALA A 197 12.46 -7.63 -16.13
C ALA A 197 12.46 -6.32 -16.95
N MET A 198 11.43 -5.48 -16.78
CA MET A 198 11.31 -4.19 -17.44
C MET A 198 12.15 -3.10 -16.74
N ARG A 199 12.20 -3.05 -15.40
CA ARG A 199 13.06 -2.11 -14.64
C ARG A 199 14.56 -2.38 -14.86
N ARG A 200 15.01 -3.64 -14.93
CA ARG A 200 16.42 -3.97 -15.26
C ARG A 200 16.86 -3.50 -16.66
N ARG A 201 15.93 -3.29 -17.59
CA ARG A 201 16.23 -2.73 -18.92
C ARG A 201 16.34 -1.22 -18.93
N LEU A 202 15.63 -0.52 -18.06
CA LEU A 202 15.63 0.94 -17.99
C LEU A 202 16.83 1.51 -17.22
N ASN A 203 17.33 0.79 -16.20
CA ASN A 203 18.49 1.22 -15.40
C ASN A 203 19.85 0.71 -15.90
N ARG A 204 19.98 0.26 -17.17
CA ARG A 204 21.30 0.02 -17.75
C ARG A 204 21.97 1.38 -18.04
N PRO A 205 23.12 1.71 -17.41
CA PRO A 205 23.86 2.90 -17.80
C PRO A 205 24.21 2.77 -19.28
N ARG A 206 23.81 3.76 -20.07
CA ARG A 206 24.25 3.90 -21.45
C ARG A 206 25.77 4.04 -21.41
N ARG A 207 26.47 3.01 -21.88
CA ARG A 207 27.90 3.08 -22.21
C ARG A 207 28.09 3.95 -23.44
#